data_AF-X0U2R6-F1
#
_entry.id   AF-X0U2R6-F1
#
_cell.length_a   1.000
_cell.length_b   1.000
_cell.length_c   1.000
_cell.angle_alpha   90.00
_cell.angle_beta   90.00
_cell.angle_gamma   90.00
#
_symmetry.space_group_name_H-M   'P 1'
#
loop_
_entity.id
_entity.type
_entity.pdbx_description
1 polymer ?
#
loop_
_entity_poly.entity_id
_entity_poly.type
_entity_poly.pdbx_seq_one_letter_code
_entity_poly.pdbx_strand_id
1 'polypeptide(L)'
;MDIFTDFETRSEVDLMDVGLANYAEHESTLPLMLAYGIRRKQKQWILDLDAMAATPAMRPACPDDFLALVDNAEVIFHAHNAAFEIMIYEFICRRRWGWPDIPVSRWRCTMAKASAANMPKQLARLVKRLALGGDVQKDERGKFLIQALSVPTKCQKTAKKRRKDKDGNDVFKMVLTKAGKEVKR
;
A
#
# COMPACT_ATOMS: atom_id res chain seq x y z
N MET A 1 -14.55 -14.07 8.74
CA MET A 1 -13.56 -14.37 7.67
C MET A 1 -12.37 -13.43 7.83
N ASP A 2 -11.13 -13.93 7.77
CA ASP A 2 -9.93 -13.09 7.98
C ASP A 2 -9.30 -12.69 6.64
N ILE A 3 -9.21 -11.38 6.39
CA ILE A 3 -8.57 -10.80 5.21
C ILE A 3 -7.29 -10.09 5.65
N PHE A 4 -6.19 -10.30 4.95
CA PHE A 4 -4.95 -9.55 5.16
C PHE A 4 -4.90 -8.40 4.18
N THR A 5 -4.49 -7.21 4.64
CA THR A 5 -4.38 -6.00 3.82
C THR A 5 -3.01 -5.34 3.99
N ASP A 6 -2.54 -4.68 2.93
CA ASP A 6 -1.30 -3.90 2.93
C ASP A 6 -1.42 -2.75 1.92
N PHE A 7 -1.26 -1.51 2.37
CA PHE A 7 -1.23 -0.31 1.54
C PHE A 7 0.21 0.05 1.19
N GLU A 8 0.44 0.34 -0.09
CA GLU A 8 1.62 1.07 -0.51
C GLU A 8 1.21 2.52 -0.81
N THR A 9 1.95 3.47 -0.25
CA THR A 9 1.58 4.90 -0.29
C THR A 9 2.73 5.75 -0.79
N ARG A 10 2.39 6.93 -1.31
CA ARG A 10 3.33 7.98 -1.70
C ARG A 10 3.02 9.25 -0.93
N SER A 11 4.03 10.01 -0.53
CA SER A 11 3.86 11.37 0.03
C SER A 11 5.07 12.25 -0.20
N GLU A 12 4.89 13.57 -0.26
CA GLU A 12 5.99 14.55 -0.29
C GLU A 12 6.67 14.74 1.09
N VAL A 13 6.01 14.31 2.17
CA VAL A 13 6.55 14.38 3.54
C VAL A 13 7.03 13.02 4.00
N ASP A 14 8.07 13.01 4.85
CA ASP A 14 8.57 11.79 5.45
C ASP A 14 7.77 11.43 6.70
N LEU A 15 7.35 10.17 6.79
CA LEU A 15 6.54 9.65 7.90
C LEU A 15 7.25 9.79 9.26
N MET A 16 8.56 9.61 9.32
CA MET A 16 9.34 9.68 10.55
C MET A 16 9.48 11.12 11.05
N ASP A 17 9.47 12.09 10.14
CA ASP A 17 9.59 13.51 10.48
C ASP A 17 8.27 14.11 10.96
N VAL A 18 7.17 13.79 10.27
CA VAL A 18 5.87 14.44 10.54
C VAL A 18 4.94 13.62 11.44
N GLY A 19 5.22 12.32 11.61
CA GLY A 19 4.36 11.39 12.33
C GLY A 19 3.13 10.95 11.52
N LEU A 20 2.50 9.87 11.98
CA LEU A 20 1.49 9.15 11.19
C LEU A 20 0.24 9.97 10.83
N ALA A 21 -0.34 10.70 11.79
CA ALA A 21 -1.55 11.47 11.54
C ALA A 21 -1.32 12.55 10.48
N ASN A 22 -0.26 13.35 10.65
CA ASN A 22 0.13 14.39 9.70
C ASN A 22 0.49 13.79 8.33
N TYR A 23 1.18 12.64 8.30
CA TYR A 23 1.49 11.94 7.07
C TYR A 23 0.20 11.53 6.34
N ALA A 24 -0.77 10.92 7.01
CA ALA A 24 -2.01 10.47 6.39
C ALA A 24 -2.91 11.63 5.92
N GLU A 25 -2.94 12.73 6.67
CA GLU A 25 -3.73 13.93 6.34
C GLU A 25 -3.12 14.76 5.21
N HIS A 26 -1.79 14.69 5.03
CA HIS A 26 -1.09 15.52 4.05
C HIS A 26 -1.70 15.39 2.64
N GLU A 27 -1.89 16.52 1.97
CA GLU A 27 -2.59 16.60 0.69
C GLU A 27 -1.93 15.77 -0.42
N SER A 28 -0.60 15.65 -0.37
CA SER A 28 0.17 14.86 -1.33
C SER A 28 0.24 13.37 -1.01
N THR A 29 -0.27 12.94 0.16
CA THR A 29 -0.29 11.53 0.52
C THR A 29 -1.36 10.80 -0.28
N LEU A 30 -0.97 9.73 -0.98
CA LEU A 30 -1.83 8.95 -1.85
C LEU A 30 -1.54 7.44 -1.71
N PRO A 31 -2.55 6.61 -1.46
CA PRO A 31 -2.47 5.17 -1.69
C PRO A 31 -2.18 4.91 -3.17
N LEU A 32 -1.09 4.21 -3.46
CA LEU A 32 -0.75 3.75 -4.80
C LEU A 32 -1.30 2.36 -5.08
N MET A 33 -1.35 1.52 -4.05
CA MET A 33 -1.81 0.14 -4.15
C MET A 33 -2.44 -0.30 -2.84
N LEU A 34 -3.45 -1.16 -2.93
CA LEU A 34 -3.99 -1.96 -1.84
C LEU A 34 -3.90 -3.43 -2.23
N ALA A 35 -3.07 -4.19 -1.52
CA ALA A 35 -3.09 -5.64 -1.59
C ALA A 35 -4.07 -6.19 -0.55
N TYR A 36 -4.91 -7.15 -0.92
CA TYR A 36 -5.84 -7.77 0.02
C TYR A 36 -6.23 -9.19 -0.36
N GLY A 37 -6.46 -10.03 0.65
CA GLY A 37 -6.90 -11.41 0.43
C GLY A 37 -6.51 -12.38 1.52
N ILE A 38 -6.57 -13.68 1.19
CA ILE A 38 -6.35 -14.77 2.15
C ILE A 38 -5.15 -15.60 1.71
N ARG A 39 -4.18 -15.76 2.63
CA ARG A 39 -2.97 -16.58 2.40
C ARG A 39 -2.29 -16.17 1.09
N ARG A 40 -2.23 -17.09 0.11
CA ARG A 40 -1.59 -16.88 -1.21
C ARG A 40 -2.56 -16.39 -2.29
N LYS A 41 -3.85 -16.25 -2.00
CA LYS A 41 -4.86 -15.70 -2.92
C LYS A 41 -5.06 -14.23 -2.60
N GLN A 42 -4.14 -13.41 -3.08
CA GLN A 42 -4.13 -11.96 -2.90
C GLN A 42 -4.59 -11.29 -4.19
N LYS A 43 -5.46 -10.31 -4.07
CA LYS A 43 -5.81 -9.36 -5.12
C LYS A 43 -5.07 -8.06 -4.86
N GLN A 44 -4.91 -7.27 -5.93
CA GLN A 44 -4.27 -5.97 -5.86
C GLN A 44 -5.16 -4.97 -6.58
N TRP A 45 -5.48 -3.89 -5.88
CA TRP A 45 -5.98 -2.68 -6.50
C TRP A 45 -4.83 -1.70 -6.66
N ILE A 46 -4.69 -1.10 -7.84
CA ILE A 46 -3.62 -0.14 -8.17
C ILE A 46 -4.29 1.14 -8.64
N LEU A 47 -3.85 2.27 -8.07
CA LEU A 47 -4.33 3.59 -8.47
C LEU A 47 -3.88 3.93 -9.90
N ASP A 48 -4.82 4.39 -10.72
CA ASP A 48 -4.52 4.93 -12.05
C ASP A 48 -4.05 6.39 -11.93
N LEU A 49 -2.72 6.56 -11.93
CA LEU A 49 -2.08 7.87 -11.83
C LEU A 49 -2.30 8.75 -13.06
N ASP A 50 -2.46 8.16 -14.26
CA ASP A 50 -2.67 8.92 -15.49
C ASP A 50 -4.09 9.51 -15.48
N ALA A 51 -5.09 8.72 -15.07
CA ALA A 51 -6.44 9.21 -14.87
C ALA A 51 -6.52 10.29 -13.78
N MET A 52 -5.77 10.15 -12.67
CA MET A 52 -5.70 11.15 -11.60
C MET A 52 -5.04 12.46 -12.07
N ALA A 53 -3.99 12.37 -12.89
CA ALA A 53 -3.33 13.54 -13.45
C ALA A 53 -4.23 14.28 -14.46
N ALA A 54 -5.00 13.54 -15.26
CA ALA A 54 -5.96 14.11 -16.21
C ALA A 54 -7.16 14.76 -15.51
N THR A 55 -7.56 14.23 -14.34
CA THR A 55 -8.72 14.72 -13.57
C THR A 55 -8.33 14.90 -12.10
N PRO A 56 -7.73 16.04 -11.70
CA PRO A 56 -7.22 16.24 -10.34
C PRO A 56 -8.28 16.16 -9.22
N ALA A 57 -9.56 16.40 -9.56
CA ALA A 57 -10.68 16.26 -8.63
C ALA A 57 -11.23 14.82 -8.55
N MET A 58 -10.67 13.88 -9.31
CA MET A 58 -11.12 12.48 -9.34
C MET A 58 -10.93 11.84 -7.98
N ARG A 59 -11.98 11.13 -7.56
CA ARG A 59 -11.99 10.28 -6.38
C ARG A 59 -12.07 8.83 -6.86
N PRO A 60 -11.00 8.04 -6.72
CA PRO A 60 -11.03 6.64 -7.09
C PRO A 60 -12.13 5.90 -6.34
N ALA A 61 -12.94 5.13 -7.05
CA ALA A 61 -13.97 4.29 -6.43
C ALA A 61 -13.33 3.10 -5.68
N CYS A 62 -14.02 2.64 -4.64
CA CYS A 62 -13.68 1.39 -3.96
C CYS A 62 -13.85 0.22 -4.95
N PRO A 63 -12.88 -0.69 -5.10
CA PRO A 63 -13.02 -1.85 -5.98
C PRO A 63 -14.19 -2.74 -5.54
N ASP A 64 -15.04 -3.18 -6.46
CA ASP A 64 -16.28 -3.93 -6.15
C ASP A 64 -16.04 -5.16 -5.27
N ASP A 65 -14.94 -5.86 -5.49
CA ASP A 65 -14.57 -7.04 -4.72
C ASP A 65 -14.00 -6.72 -3.34
N PHE A 66 -13.33 -5.58 -3.17
CA PHE A 66 -12.97 -5.07 -1.84
C PHE A 66 -14.19 -4.51 -1.11
N LEU A 67 -15.07 -3.81 -1.82
CA LEU A 67 -16.35 -3.30 -1.31
C LEU A 67 -17.19 -4.43 -0.71
N ALA A 68 -17.33 -5.56 -1.42
CA ALA A 68 -18.02 -6.74 -0.90
C ALA A 68 -17.42 -7.29 0.41
N LEU A 69 -16.10 -7.15 0.63
CA LEU A 69 -15.45 -7.52 1.89
C LEU A 69 -15.73 -6.49 2.99
N VAL A 70 -15.77 -5.21 2.65
CA VAL A 70 -16.10 -4.13 3.57
C VAL A 70 -17.53 -4.23 4.06
N ASP A 71 -18.49 -4.46 3.16
CA ASP A 71 -19.91 -4.55 3.46
C ASP A 71 -20.27 -5.80 4.30
N ASN A 72 -19.43 -6.83 4.28
CA ASN A 72 -19.61 -8.01 5.12
C ASN A 72 -19.07 -7.78 6.54
N ALA A 73 -19.96 -7.51 7.50
CA ALA A 73 -19.61 -7.26 8.91
C ALA A 73 -18.78 -8.37 9.59
N GLU A 74 -18.86 -9.62 9.10
CA GLU A 74 -18.11 -10.77 9.63
C GLU A 74 -16.66 -10.84 9.13
N VAL A 75 -16.26 -9.92 8.24
CA VAL A 75 -14.87 -9.82 7.77
C VAL A 75 -14.04 -9.04 8.77
N ILE A 76 -12.92 -9.65 9.18
CA ILE A 76 -11.89 -9.05 10.03
C ILE A 76 -10.65 -8.78 9.17
N PHE A 77 -10.19 -7.54 9.19
CA PHE A 77 -9.02 -7.09 8.44
C PHE A 77 -7.76 -7.20 9.31
N HIS A 78 -6.72 -7.83 8.79
CA HIS A 78 -5.43 -8.00 9.44
C HIS A 78 -4.37 -7.23 8.68
N ALA A 79 -3.54 -6.52 9.43
CA ALA A 79 -2.40 -5.83 8.87
C ALA A 79 -1.19 -5.93 9.78
N HIS A 80 0.00 -5.80 9.20
CA HIS A 80 1.23 -5.69 9.97
C HIS A 80 1.58 -4.22 10.14
N ASN A 81 1.42 -3.70 11.37
CA ASN A 81 1.32 -2.26 11.66
C ASN A 81 -0.05 -1.65 11.26
N ALA A 82 -1.15 -2.26 11.73
CA ALA A 82 -2.52 -1.84 11.37
C ALA A 82 -2.85 -0.38 11.68
N ALA A 83 -2.17 0.28 12.62
CA ALA A 83 -2.37 1.71 12.88
C ALA A 83 -2.10 2.55 11.62
N PHE A 84 -1.07 2.19 10.84
CA PHE A 84 -0.76 2.84 9.57
C PHE A 84 -1.90 2.64 8.57
N GLU A 85 -2.30 1.39 8.33
CA GLU A 85 -3.37 1.04 7.39
C GLU A 85 -4.70 1.74 7.71
N ILE A 86 -5.08 1.77 9.00
CA ILE A 86 -6.31 2.42 9.46
C ILE A 86 -6.28 3.91 9.15
N MET A 87 -5.14 4.57 9.38
CA MET A 87 -5.02 6.02 9.14
C MET A 87 -5.07 6.34 7.65
N ILE A 88 -4.40 5.56 6.81
CA ILE A 88 -4.46 5.71 5.35
C ILE A 88 -5.90 5.48 4.85
N TYR A 89 -6.58 4.44 5.34
CA TYR A 89 -7.96 4.15 4.98
C TYR A 89 -8.92 5.27 5.41
N GLU A 90 -8.87 5.67 6.67
CA GLU A 90 -9.78 6.65 7.25
C GLU A 90 -9.62 8.02 6.58
N PHE A 91 -8.38 8.54 6.50
CA PHE A 91 -8.16 9.89 6.02
C PHE A 91 -8.23 10.03 4.51
N ILE A 92 -7.82 9.00 3.77
CA ILE A 92 -7.74 9.09 2.31
C ILE A 92 -8.90 8.34 1.67
N CYS A 93 -8.98 7.02 1.85
CA CYS A 93 -10.00 6.22 1.19
C CYS A 93 -11.42 6.66 1.58
N ARG A 94 -11.70 6.77 2.88
CA ARG A 94 -13.03 7.17 3.37
C ARG A 94 -13.25 8.67 3.26
N ARG A 95 -12.49 9.50 3.98
CA ARG A 95 -12.78 10.96 4.05
C ARG A 95 -12.54 11.69 2.73
N ARG A 96 -11.43 11.40 2.03
CA ARG A 96 -11.07 12.10 0.78
C ARG A 96 -11.77 11.51 -0.44
N TRP A 97 -11.84 10.18 -0.54
CA TRP A 97 -12.41 9.49 -1.72
C TRP A 97 -13.84 8.99 -1.55
N GLY A 98 -14.38 8.94 -0.33
CA GLY A 98 -15.76 8.53 -0.08
C GLY A 98 -15.97 7.01 -0.04
N TRP A 99 -14.93 6.22 0.20
CA TRP A 99 -15.11 4.78 0.43
C TRP A 99 -15.93 4.53 1.70
N PRO A 100 -16.59 3.36 1.83
CA PRO A 100 -17.36 3.04 3.03
C PRO A 100 -16.50 2.99 4.30
N ASP A 101 -17.15 2.98 5.45
CA ASP A 101 -16.45 2.87 6.73
C ASP A 101 -16.04 1.42 7.04
N ILE A 102 -14.85 1.25 7.63
CA ILE A 102 -14.44 0.00 8.28
C ILE A 102 -14.23 0.31 9.76
N PRO A 103 -15.16 -0.09 10.64
CA PRO A 103 -15.01 0.11 12.08
C PRO A 103 -13.67 -0.41 12.61
N VAL A 104 -13.02 0.38 13.48
CA VAL A 104 -11.73 0.03 14.10
C VAL A 104 -11.77 -1.34 14.79
N SER A 105 -12.93 -1.75 15.32
CA SER A 105 -13.16 -3.06 15.94
C SER A 105 -12.96 -4.25 14.99
N ARG A 106 -13.01 -4.03 13.67
CA ARG A 106 -12.76 -5.06 12.62
C ARG A 106 -11.29 -5.16 12.20
N TRP A 107 -10.40 -4.36 12.78
CA TRP A 107 -8.96 -4.43 12.48
C TRP A 107 -8.17 -5.24 13.50
N ARG A 108 -7.16 -5.99 13.04
CA ARG A 108 -6.23 -6.77 13.87
C ARG A 108 -4.80 -6.50 13.45
N CYS A 109 -3.96 -6.14 14.43
CA CYS A 109 -2.57 -5.83 14.19
C CYS A 109 -1.68 -7.04 14.48
N THR A 110 -1.05 -7.62 13.44
CA THR A 110 -0.11 -8.73 13.62
C THR A 110 1.20 -8.29 14.29
N MET A 111 1.61 -7.03 14.12
CA MET A 111 2.76 -6.46 14.84
C MET A 111 2.49 -6.36 16.35
N ALA A 112 1.28 -5.97 16.75
CA ALA A 112 0.90 -5.95 18.16
C ALA A 112 0.87 -7.37 18.75
N LYS A 113 0.33 -8.35 18.02
CA LYS A 113 0.37 -9.78 18.39
C LYS A 113 1.81 -10.26 18.58
N ALA A 114 2.71 -9.93 17.65
CA ALA A 114 4.13 -10.26 17.77
C ALA A 114 4.74 -9.63 19.02
N SER A 115 4.47 -8.34 19.28
CA SER A 115 4.96 -7.66 20.47
C SER A 115 4.47 -8.31 21.77
N ALA A 116 3.20 -8.70 21.85
CA ALA A 116 2.64 -9.39 23.02
C ALA A 116 3.29 -10.75 23.25
N ALA A 117 3.73 -11.42 22.19
CA ALA A 117 4.46 -12.69 22.24
C ALA A 117 5.99 -12.53 22.43
N ASN A 118 6.46 -11.31 22.77
CA ASN A 118 7.89 -10.98 22.86
C ASN A 118 8.69 -11.33 21.58
N MET A 119 8.04 -11.23 20.42
CA MET A 119 8.63 -11.47 19.11
C MET A 119 9.05 -10.16 18.44
N PRO A 120 9.96 -10.21 17.45
CA PRO A 120 10.37 -9.01 16.71
C PRO A 120 9.18 -8.30 16.06
N LYS A 121 9.10 -6.97 16.23
CA LYS A 121 8.04 -6.14 15.64
C LYS A 121 8.20 -5.95 14.13
N GLN A 122 9.42 -5.95 13.60
CA GLN A 122 9.66 -5.78 12.18
C GLN A 122 9.34 -7.07 11.41
N LEU A 123 8.46 -7.00 10.40
CA LEU A 123 8.01 -8.17 9.63
C LEU A 123 9.15 -9.06 9.14
N ALA A 124 10.21 -8.47 8.57
CA ALA A 124 11.36 -9.23 8.06
C ALA A 124 12.08 -10.01 9.18
N ARG A 125 12.22 -9.42 10.37
CA ARG A 125 12.81 -10.10 11.54
C ARG A 125 11.85 -11.13 12.12
N LEU A 126 10.55 -10.86 12.10
CA LEU A 126 9.52 -11.78 12.55
C LEU A 126 9.48 -13.05 11.70
N VAL A 127 9.46 -12.91 10.37
CA VAL A 127 9.49 -14.04 9.41
C VAL A 127 10.74 -14.89 9.65
N LYS A 128 11.91 -14.27 9.82
CA LYS A 128 13.16 -14.98 10.15
C LYS A 128 13.05 -15.72 11.49
N ARG A 129 12.51 -15.08 12.53
CA ARG A 129 12.35 -15.68 13.86
C ARG A 129 11.38 -16.86 13.86
N LEU A 130 10.33 -16.81 13.03
CA LEU A 130 9.36 -17.89 12.88
C LEU A 130 9.85 -19.03 11.97
N ALA A 131 11.06 -18.93 11.41
CA ALA A 131 11.64 -19.89 10.47
C ALA A 131 10.69 -20.22 9.29
N LEU A 132 9.88 -19.24 8.86
CA LEU A 132 9.02 -19.41 7.70
C LEU A 132 9.92 -19.50 6.45
N GLY A 133 9.70 -20.52 5.62
CA GLY A 133 10.56 -20.86 4.47
C GLY A 133 10.84 -19.72 3.48
N GLY A 134 11.85 -19.92 2.62
CA GLY A 134 12.42 -18.89 1.74
C GLY A 134 11.43 -18.09 0.88
N ASP A 135 10.33 -18.70 0.45
CA ASP A 135 9.28 -18.07 -0.37
C ASP A 135 8.49 -16.95 0.33
N VAL A 136 8.71 -16.73 1.63
CA VAL A 136 8.01 -15.72 2.46
C VAL A 136 8.92 -14.51 2.76
N GLN A 137 10.18 -14.53 2.32
CA GLN A 137 11.10 -13.41 2.56
C GLN A 137 10.78 -12.21 1.66
N LYS A 138 10.97 -11.00 2.20
CA LYS A 138 10.77 -9.77 1.42
C LYS A 138 11.79 -9.72 0.27
N ASP A 139 11.28 -9.52 -0.95
CA ASP A 139 12.10 -9.27 -2.13
C ASP A 139 12.72 -7.85 -2.03
N GLU A 140 14.06 -7.79 -1.98
CA GLU A 140 14.80 -6.53 -1.93
C GLU A 140 14.57 -5.66 -3.18
N ARG A 141 14.31 -6.27 -4.34
CA ARG A 141 13.96 -5.55 -5.57
C ARG A 141 12.61 -4.87 -5.45
N GLY A 142 11.63 -5.53 -4.82
CA GLY A 142 10.32 -4.96 -4.51
C GLY A 142 10.44 -3.72 -3.64
N LYS A 143 11.29 -3.78 -2.60
CA LYS A 143 11.57 -2.63 -1.73
C LYS A 143 12.11 -1.42 -2.49
N PHE A 144 13.05 -1.63 -3.42
CA PHE A 144 13.60 -0.54 -4.25
C PHE A 144 12.53 0.08 -5.16
N LEU A 145 11.70 -0.74 -5.79
CA LEU A 145 10.62 -0.29 -6.68
C LEU A 145 9.57 0.54 -5.93
N ILE A 146 9.14 0.07 -4.76
CA ILE A 146 8.20 0.79 -3.88
C ILE A 146 8.78 2.15 -3.48
N GLN A 147 10.01 2.18 -2.96
CA GLN A 147 10.67 3.45 -2.60
C GLN A 147 10.78 4.39 -3.79
N ALA A 148 10.97 3.86 -4.99
CA ALA A 148 11.10 4.67 -6.19
C ALA A 148 9.81 5.37 -6.61
N LEU A 149 8.66 4.78 -6.30
CA LEU A 149 7.33 5.32 -6.58
C LEU A 149 6.75 6.14 -5.41
N SER A 150 7.11 5.75 -4.18
CA SER A 150 6.54 6.29 -2.93
C SER A 150 7.15 7.63 -2.50
N VAL A 151 8.37 7.93 -2.94
CA VAL A 151 9.06 9.18 -2.61
C VAL A 151 9.15 10.07 -3.86
N PRO A 152 8.39 11.17 -3.93
CA PRO A 152 8.50 12.17 -4.98
C PRO A 152 9.91 12.78 -4.99
N THR A 153 10.59 12.72 -6.12
CA THR A 153 11.86 13.44 -6.30
C THR A 153 11.64 14.72 -7.10
N LYS A 154 12.50 15.73 -6.95
CA LYS A 154 12.43 17.00 -7.73
C LYS A 154 12.29 16.78 -9.24
N CYS A 155 12.87 15.70 -9.79
CA CYS A 155 12.74 15.32 -11.21
C CYS A 155 11.36 14.82 -11.64
N GLN A 156 10.48 14.42 -10.72
CA GLN A 156 9.10 14.01 -11.05
C GLN A 156 8.13 15.20 -11.09
N LYS A 157 8.52 16.38 -10.56
CA LYS A 157 7.72 17.62 -10.63
C LYS A 157 7.68 18.24 -12.03
N THR A 158 8.60 17.82 -12.91
CA THR A 158 8.61 18.15 -14.33
C THR A 158 8.54 16.82 -15.08
N ALA A 159 7.47 16.59 -15.85
CA ALA A 159 7.14 15.32 -16.50
C ALA A 159 8.18 14.80 -17.56
N LYS A 160 9.43 15.28 -17.55
CA LYS A 160 10.41 15.07 -18.63
C LYS A 160 11.52 14.05 -18.36
N LYS A 161 11.68 13.49 -17.14
CA LYS A 161 12.68 12.42 -16.91
C LYS A 161 12.14 11.26 -16.09
N ARG A 162 11.77 10.18 -16.80
CA ARG A 162 11.40 8.88 -16.23
C ARG A 162 12.61 8.23 -15.53
N ARG A 163 12.39 7.60 -14.39
CA ARG A 163 13.44 7.01 -13.56
C ARG A 163 13.95 5.71 -14.20
N LYS A 164 15.27 5.55 -14.26
CA LYS A 164 15.93 4.35 -14.77
C LYS A 164 16.54 3.54 -13.62
N ASP A 165 16.51 2.21 -13.71
CA ASP A 165 17.27 1.35 -12.80
C ASP A 165 18.77 1.38 -13.10
N LYS A 166 19.58 0.59 -12.37
CA LYS A 166 21.03 0.49 -12.57
C LYS A 166 21.41 0.00 -13.98
N ASP A 167 20.48 -0.68 -14.65
CA ASP A 167 20.63 -1.26 -15.97
C ASP A 167 20.02 -0.35 -17.06
N GLY A 168 19.53 0.85 -16.70
CA GLY A 168 18.99 1.84 -17.63
C GLY A 168 17.50 1.65 -17.99
N ASN A 169 16.79 0.70 -17.38
CA ASN A 169 15.40 0.38 -17.69
C ASN A 169 14.42 1.34 -17.01
N ASP A 170 13.35 1.72 -17.71
CA ASP A 170 12.27 2.55 -17.17
C ASP A 170 11.54 1.80 -16.03
N VAL A 171 11.74 2.30 -14.81
CA VAL A 171 11.23 1.72 -13.57
C VAL A 171 9.70 1.65 -13.57
N PHE A 172 9.03 2.60 -14.23
CA PHE A 172 7.57 2.64 -14.30
C PHE A 172 7.03 1.56 -15.25
N LYS A 173 7.69 1.33 -16.39
CA LYS A 173 7.33 0.24 -17.31
C LYS A 173 7.48 -1.13 -16.64
N MET A 174 8.54 -1.35 -15.87
CA MET A 174 8.77 -2.64 -15.19
C MET A 174 7.66 -3.00 -14.19
N VAL A 175 7.08 -2.00 -13.53
CA VAL A 175 5.97 -2.18 -12.57
C VAL A 175 4.69 -2.57 -13.32
N LEU A 176 4.39 -1.91 -14.44
CA LEU A 176 3.23 -2.22 -15.28
C LEU A 176 3.31 -3.62 -15.92
N THR A 177 4.49 -4.03 -16.39
CA THR A 177 4.68 -5.36 -16.98
C THR A 177 4.54 -6.49 -15.95
N LYS A 178 4.93 -6.26 -14.68
CA LYS A 178 4.72 -7.25 -13.60
C LYS A 178 3.25 -7.32 -13.13
N ALA A 179 2.48 -6.25 -13.31
CA ALA A 179 1.04 -6.21 -13.00
C ALA A 179 0.14 -6.79 -14.12
N GLY A 180 0.73 -7.41 -15.16
CA GLY A 180 -0.02 -8.09 -16.22
C GLY A 180 -0.69 -7.19 -17.25
N LYS A 181 -0.38 -5.88 -17.28
CA LYS A 181 -0.81 -5.00 -18.37
C LYS A 181 0.30 -4.91 -19.43
N GLU A 182 0.11 -5.59 -20.56
CA GLU A 182 0.94 -5.39 -21.74
C GLU A 182 0.89 -3.91 -22.16
N VAL A 183 2.03 -3.25 -22.12
CA VAL A 183 2.20 -1.90 -22.68
C VAL A 183 2.23 -2.06 -24.21
N LYS A 184 1.10 -1.84 -24.88
CA LYS A 184 1.08 -1.69 -26.34
C LYS A 184 1.97 -0.50 -26.72
N ARG A 185 2.83 -0.75 -27.71
CA ARG A 185 3.82 0.19 -28.25
C ARG A 185 3.16 1.39 -28.91
#